data_AF-A0A0C6FRB8-F1
#
_entry.id   AF-A0A0C6FRB8-F1
#
_cell.length_a   1.000
_cell.length_b   1.000
_cell.length_c   1.000
_cell.angle_alpha   90.00
_cell.angle_beta   90.00
_cell.angle_gamma   90.00
#
_symmetry.space_group_name_H-M   'P 1'
#
loop_
_entity.id
_entity.type
_entity.pdbx_description
1 polymer ?
#
loop_
_entity_poly.entity_id
_entity_poly.type
_entity_poly.pdbx_seq_one_letter_code
_entity_poly.pdbx_strand_id
1 'polypeptide(L)'
;MLRPIALAFLAAAVTAFPAAASPAPPRLTVDKSFGKVAGWSIGYSESLGGCLAAASYGDGTTLWFGIGGTRGTSYLALTNPKWRSLEVGGQYELHMLAGRERWHGTFTGFERDEARGLFQAGLKERFVADLSRSGSIAVRFQGRQIATLSLVGSTEAFDAVLSCQKEAVTAAAKAGPDPKPGPDAPRKAGMVSTGTGFYVSERGHLLTNHHVVAGCTDIRVRQPGSGILKARLVAGDAANDLAVLATDVPPKTVPPLSVRTRLGESVYVYGFPQSSILASTGNFTIGNVTAVAGSGDDTRKIQISAPVHQGNSGGPILDQYGNVVGVVQSKQVAFASGDVPQNVNFAIKSAIALSFLEANGVEAPITVRTADALDGAALAEKARDFTVQVVCE
;
A
#
# COMPACT_ATOMS: atom_id res chain seq x y z
N MET A 1 -65.48 26.99 4.70
CA MET A 1 -64.18 26.39 5.08
C MET A 1 -64.09 25.01 4.42
N LEU A 2 -63.37 24.89 3.30
CA LEU A 2 -63.24 23.64 2.56
C LEU A 2 -62.22 22.71 3.25
N ARG A 3 -62.57 21.41 3.33
CA ARG A 3 -61.74 20.30 3.82
C ARG A 3 -60.61 19.96 2.82
N PRO A 4 -59.44 19.48 3.26
CA PRO A 4 -58.36 19.12 2.36
C PRO A 4 -58.52 17.71 1.80
N ILE A 5 -58.19 17.56 0.52
CA ILE A 5 -58.05 16.30 -0.22
C ILE A 5 -56.66 15.73 0.10
N ALA A 6 -56.60 14.49 0.58
CA ALA A 6 -55.35 13.78 0.78
C ALA A 6 -54.86 13.20 -0.55
N LEU A 7 -53.71 13.69 -1.04
CA LEU A 7 -52.99 13.12 -2.18
C LEU A 7 -51.94 12.14 -1.64
N ALA A 8 -52.13 10.84 -1.90
CA ALA A 8 -51.13 9.82 -1.63
C ALA A 8 -50.04 9.88 -2.71
N PHE A 9 -48.83 10.30 -2.35
CA PHE A 9 -47.64 10.14 -3.19
C PHE A 9 -46.93 8.84 -2.81
N LEU A 10 -46.89 7.89 -3.75
CA LEU A 10 -45.90 6.82 -3.79
C LEU A 10 -44.51 7.47 -4.00
N ALA A 11 -43.63 7.37 -3.01
CA ALA A 11 -42.22 7.67 -3.18
C ALA A 11 -41.42 6.36 -3.10
N ALA A 12 -40.79 6.01 -4.20
CA ALA A 12 -39.94 4.84 -4.36
C ALA A 12 -38.81 4.82 -3.33
N ALA A 13 -38.56 3.65 -2.74
CA ALA A 13 -37.38 3.41 -1.93
C ALA A 13 -36.12 3.54 -2.79
N VAL A 14 -35.41 4.65 -2.65
CA VAL A 14 -34.05 4.80 -3.15
C VAL A 14 -33.17 3.93 -2.25
N THR A 15 -32.73 2.78 -2.74
CA THR A 15 -31.69 1.98 -2.07
C THR A 15 -30.39 2.78 -2.11
N ALA A 16 -30.04 3.38 -0.98
CA ALA A 16 -28.75 4.02 -0.80
C ALA A 16 -27.64 2.96 -0.95
N PHE A 17 -26.78 3.14 -1.95
CA PHE A 17 -25.52 2.42 -2.04
C PHE A 17 -24.65 2.79 -0.84
N PRO A 18 -23.95 1.83 -0.19
CA PRO A 18 -23.00 2.16 0.86
C PRO A 18 -21.86 2.99 0.24
N ALA A 19 -21.65 4.19 0.77
CA ALA A 19 -20.53 5.04 0.40
C ALA A 19 -19.22 4.29 0.65
N ALA A 20 -18.35 4.23 -0.35
CA ALA A 20 -17.01 3.67 -0.24
C ALA A 20 -16.28 4.31 0.96
N ALA A 21 -15.77 3.49 1.88
CA ALA A 21 -15.02 3.97 3.04
C ALA A 21 -13.76 4.70 2.55
N SER A 22 -13.59 5.94 3.00
CA SER A 22 -12.48 6.80 2.62
C SER A 22 -11.14 6.24 3.08
N PRO A 23 -10.04 6.39 2.30
CA PRO A 23 -8.71 5.96 2.70
C PRO A 23 -8.31 6.60 4.04
N ALA A 24 -7.52 5.87 4.84
CA ALA A 24 -7.01 6.40 6.11
C ALA A 24 -6.27 7.73 5.85
N PRO A 25 -6.53 8.76 6.66
CA PRO A 25 -5.99 10.09 6.42
C PRO A 25 -4.47 10.07 6.53
N PRO A 26 -3.76 10.76 5.63
CA PRO A 26 -2.31 10.87 5.68
C PRO A 26 -1.87 11.57 6.99
N ARG A 27 -0.78 11.09 7.59
CA ARG A 27 -0.14 11.75 8.73
C ARG A 27 1.09 12.49 8.24
N LEU A 28 1.16 13.79 8.54
CA LEU A 28 2.27 14.66 8.17
C LEU A 28 2.93 15.18 9.45
N THR A 29 4.10 14.65 9.79
CA THR A 29 4.90 15.04 10.96
C THR A 29 6.17 15.76 10.53
N VAL A 30 6.81 16.47 11.48
CA VAL A 30 8.17 17.02 11.31
C VAL A 30 8.98 16.50 12.49
N ASP A 31 9.59 15.34 12.30
CA ASP A 31 10.27 14.60 13.37
C ASP A 31 11.72 15.07 13.55
N LYS A 32 12.34 15.54 12.47
CA LYS A 32 13.66 16.21 12.49
C LYS A 32 13.59 17.52 11.73
N SER A 33 14.21 18.56 12.26
CA SER A 33 14.30 19.88 11.63
C SER A 33 15.75 20.16 11.23
N PHE A 34 15.95 20.63 10.01
CA PHE A 34 17.26 20.95 9.43
C PHE A 34 17.49 22.47 9.29
N GLY A 35 16.57 23.29 9.82
CA GLY A 35 16.64 24.74 9.75
C GLY A 35 15.82 25.34 8.61
N LYS A 36 16.20 26.55 8.16
CA LYS A 36 15.47 27.29 7.12
C LYS A 36 16.33 27.55 5.89
N VAL A 37 15.75 27.38 4.72
CA VAL A 37 16.35 27.69 3.42
C VAL A 37 15.41 28.63 2.67
N ALA A 38 15.90 29.82 2.31
CA ALA A 38 15.13 30.85 1.60
C ALA A 38 13.72 31.12 2.20
N GLY A 39 13.60 31.07 3.53
CA GLY A 39 12.34 31.29 4.25
C GLY A 39 11.48 30.03 4.48
N TRP A 40 11.83 28.90 3.87
CA TRP A 40 11.16 27.61 4.05
C TRP A 40 11.81 26.80 5.16
N SER A 41 11.02 26.16 6.00
CA SER A 41 11.53 25.24 7.03
C SER A 41 11.75 23.86 6.42
N ILE A 42 12.94 23.30 6.56
CA ILE A 42 13.31 21.99 6.01
C ILE A 42 13.32 20.96 7.13
N GLY A 43 12.78 19.78 6.87
CA GLY A 43 12.70 18.71 7.86
C GLY A 43 12.57 17.32 7.27
N TYR A 44 12.49 16.33 8.16
CA TYR A 44 12.23 14.93 7.86
C TYR A 44 10.95 14.49 8.56
N SER A 45 10.11 13.76 7.83
CA SER A 45 8.94 13.07 8.36
C SER A 45 9.21 11.58 8.40
N GLU A 46 9.20 10.99 9.58
CA GLU A 46 9.26 9.53 9.77
C GLU A 46 7.97 8.88 9.25
N SER A 47 6.82 9.52 9.47
CA SER A 47 5.52 9.02 9.03
C SER A 47 5.39 8.94 7.50
N LEU A 48 6.09 9.82 6.78
CA LEU A 48 6.16 9.79 5.31
C LEU A 48 7.48 9.20 4.79
N GLY A 49 8.40 8.83 5.69
CA GLY A 49 9.70 8.26 5.36
C GLY A 49 10.56 9.14 4.44
N GLY A 50 10.53 10.46 4.62
CA GLY A 50 11.24 11.35 3.70
C GLY A 50 11.23 12.83 4.07
N CYS A 51 11.94 13.63 3.27
CA CYS A 51 12.21 15.03 3.54
C CYS A 51 11.11 15.97 3.03
N LEU A 52 10.98 17.11 3.68
CA LEU A 52 9.94 18.09 3.39
C LEU A 52 10.41 19.52 3.61
N ALA A 53 9.72 20.43 2.94
CA ALA A 53 9.78 21.87 3.10
C ALA A 53 8.41 22.41 3.49
N ALA A 54 8.39 23.40 4.37
CA ALA A 54 7.17 24.05 4.83
C ALA A 54 7.31 25.58 4.79
N ALA A 55 6.32 26.25 4.19
CA ALA A 55 6.16 27.70 4.22
C ALA A 55 4.84 28.05 4.88
N SER A 56 4.91 28.88 5.93
CA SER A 56 3.74 29.38 6.66
C SER A 56 3.43 30.82 6.26
N TYR A 57 2.14 31.14 6.14
CA TYR A 57 1.64 32.42 5.66
C TYR A 57 0.81 33.12 6.74
N GLY A 58 0.67 34.45 6.64
CA GLY A 58 0.04 35.28 7.66
C GLY A 58 -1.44 35.00 7.92
N ASP A 59 -2.12 34.30 7.01
CA ASP A 59 -3.51 33.88 7.17
C ASP A 59 -3.67 32.59 8.02
N GLY A 60 -2.55 31.96 8.40
CA GLY A 60 -2.47 30.69 9.10
C GLY A 60 -2.34 29.47 8.18
N THR A 61 -2.33 29.67 6.86
CA THR A 61 -2.07 28.59 5.90
C THR A 61 -0.61 28.17 5.99
N THR A 62 -0.34 26.87 5.92
CA THR A 62 1.01 26.34 5.68
C THR A 62 0.97 25.43 4.46
N LEU A 63 1.86 25.71 3.52
CA LEU A 63 2.13 24.88 2.36
C LEU A 63 3.27 23.94 2.70
N TRP A 64 3.05 22.66 2.42
CA TRP A 64 4.00 21.60 2.61
C TRP A 64 4.28 20.99 1.26
N PHE A 65 5.55 20.87 0.92
CA PHE A 65 6.00 20.09 -0.22
C PHE A 65 7.06 19.13 0.29
N GLY A 66 7.04 17.88 -0.16
CA GLY A 66 8.07 16.95 0.26
C GLY A 66 8.15 15.75 -0.65
N ILE A 67 9.14 14.92 -0.33
CA ILE A 67 9.43 13.67 -1.01
C ILE A 67 9.41 12.60 0.07
N GLY A 68 8.44 11.69 -0.02
CA GLY A 68 8.26 10.58 0.92
C GLY A 68 8.86 9.28 0.41
N GLY A 69 9.25 8.43 1.34
CA GLY A 69 9.78 7.09 1.11
C GLY A 69 11.16 7.05 0.45
N THR A 70 11.83 5.91 0.56
CA THR A 70 13.16 5.68 -0.03
C THR A 70 13.17 5.73 -1.57
N ARG A 71 12.00 5.67 -2.22
CA ARG A 71 11.84 5.74 -3.69
C ARG A 71 11.40 7.11 -4.20
N GLY A 72 11.18 8.08 -3.32
CA GLY A 72 11.06 9.48 -3.72
C GLY A 72 9.68 9.93 -4.23
N THR A 73 8.59 9.63 -3.53
CA THR A 73 7.24 10.09 -3.92
C THR A 73 6.99 11.54 -3.51
N SER A 74 6.88 12.46 -4.47
CA SER A 74 6.52 13.84 -4.19
C SER A 74 5.08 13.98 -3.72
N TYR A 75 4.86 14.82 -2.71
CA TYR A 75 3.54 15.15 -2.18
C TYR A 75 3.40 16.64 -1.94
N LEU A 76 2.15 17.11 -1.94
CA LEU A 76 1.75 18.44 -1.54
C LEU A 76 0.76 18.33 -0.39
N ALA A 77 0.89 19.21 0.60
CA ALA A 77 -0.16 19.40 1.58
C ALA A 77 -0.40 20.88 1.87
N LEU A 78 -1.62 21.19 2.28
CA LEU A 78 -2.03 22.49 2.77
C LEU A 78 -2.67 22.29 4.14
N THR A 79 -2.30 23.07 5.13
CA THR A 79 -2.96 23.05 6.44
C THR A 79 -3.37 24.46 6.85
N ASN A 80 -4.53 24.61 7.48
CA ASN A 80 -4.94 25.87 8.07
C ASN A 80 -5.83 25.62 9.31
N PRO A 81 -5.52 26.20 10.49
CA PRO A 81 -6.34 26.05 11.70
C PRO A 81 -7.80 26.49 11.56
N LYS A 82 -8.09 27.35 10.56
CA LYS A 82 -9.45 27.87 10.29
C LYS A 82 -10.30 26.91 9.45
N TRP A 83 -9.72 25.88 8.83
CA TRP A 83 -10.44 24.95 7.93
C TRP A 83 -11.18 23.84 8.67
N ARG A 84 -11.92 24.18 9.74
CA ARG A 84 -12.60 23.21 10.61
C ARG A 84 -13.67 22.37 9.91
N SER A 85 -14.19 22.85 8.78
CA SER A 85 -15.20 22.16 7.98
C SER A 85 -14.65 21.05 7.07
N LEU A 86 -13.32 20.87 7.00
CA LEU A 86 -12.74 19.76 6.27
C LEU A 86 -12.91 18.47 7.07
N GLU A 87 -13.43 17.45 6.41
CA GLU A 87 -13.62 16.10 6.93
C GLU A 87 -12.36 15.28 6.70
N VAL A 88 -11.93 14.59 7.74
CA VAL A 88 -10.80 13.66 7.68
C VAL A 88 -11.18 12.48 6.78
N GLY A 89 -10.36 12.18 5.78
CA GLY A 89 -10.63 11.18 4.73
C GLY A 89 -11.47 11.72 3.56
N GLY A 90 -12.14 12.86 3.72
CA GLY A 90 -12.94 13.48 2.66
C GLY A 90 -12.11 13.80 1.41
N GLN A 91 -12.73 13.71 0.24
CA GLN A 91 -12.07 13.97 -1.05
C GLN A 91 -12.47 15.33 -1.60
N TYR A 92 -11.47 16.14 -1.95
CA TYR A 92 -11.64 17.53 -2.35
C TYR A 92 -10.93 17.79 -3.67
N GLU A 93 -11.70 18.14 -4.70
CA GLU A 93 -11.16 18.57 -6.00
C GLU A 93 -10.65 20.01 -5.91
N LEU A 94 -9.35 20.20 -6.09
CA LEU A 94 -8.72 21.52 -6.13
C LEU A 94 -8.22 21.82 -7.54
N HIS A 95 -8.38 23.08 -7.95
CA HIS A 95 -7.69 23.63 -9.10
C HIS A 95 -6.57 24.55 -8.63
N MET A 96 -5.37 24.31 -9.11
CA MET A 96 -4.19 25.09 -8.76
C MET A 96 -3.63 25.79 -9.98
N LEU A 97 -3.24 27.05 -9.79
CA LEU A 97 -2.69 27.92 -10.84
C LEU A 97 -1.29 28.35 -10.41
N ALA A 98 -0.27 27.89 -11.13
CA ALA A 98 1.13 28.23 -10.88
C ALA A 98 1.67 28.91 -12.15
N GLY A 99 1.84 30.24 -12.10
CA GLY A 99 2.13 31.03 -13.30
C GLY A 99 1.00 30.96 -14.33
N ARG A 100 1.32 30.47 -15.55
CA ARG A 100 0.33 30.25 -16.64
C ARG A 100 -0.28 28.86 -16.64
N GLU A 101 0.25 27.96 -15.82
CA GLU A 101 -0.09 26.54 -15.82
C GLU A 101 -1.28 26.26 -14.90
N ARG A 102 -2.11 25.31 -15.32
CA ARG A 102 -3.36 24.93 -14.65
C ARG A 102 -3.31 23.47 -14.29
N TRP A 103 -3.52 23.20 -13.01
CA TRP A 103 -3.47 21.87 -12.44
C TRP A 103 -4.79 21.56 -11.75
N HIS A 104 -5.19 20.30 -11.81
CA HIS A 104 -6.34 19.78 -11.09
C HIS A 104 -5.92 18.50 -10.36
N GLY A 105 -6.44 18.29 -9.15
CA GLY A 105 -6.10 17.14 -8.35
C GLY A 105 -7.10 16.91 -7.23
N THR A 106 -7.26 15.64 -6.88
CA THR A 106 -8.06 15.19 -5.75
C THR A 106 -7.18 15.16 -4.50
N PHE A 107 -7.55 15.93 -3.49
CA PHE A 107 -6.87 15.99 -2.20
C PHE A 107 -7.69 15.26 -1.14
N THR A 108 -7.00 14.54 -0.27
CA THR A 108 -7.60 13.89 0.89
C THR A 108 -7.51 14.81 2.12
N GLY A 109 -8.62 14.99 2.81
CA GLY A 109 -8.69 15.72 4.07
C GLY A 109 -7.94 14.98 5.18
N PHE A 110 -7.14 15.70 5.97
CA PHE A 110 -6.39 15.12 7.08
C PHE A 110 -6.31 16.07 8.27
N GLU A 111 -5.82 15.53 9.39
CA GLU A 111 -5.58 16.27 10.63
C GLU A 111 -4.10 16.33 10.93
N ARG A 112 -3.63 17.50 11.36
CA ARG A 112 -2.28 17.70 11.87
C ARG A 112 -2.35 18.67 13.04
N ASP A 113 -1.97 18.20 14.22
CA ASP A 113 -2.11 18.92 15.48
C ASP A 113 -3.56 19.42 15.65
N GLU A 114 -3.78 20.71 15.85
CA GLU A 114 -5.11 21.32 15.95
C GLU A 114 -5.64 21.86 14.60
N ALA A 115 -4.96 21.58 13.49
CA ALA A 115 -5.32 22.06 12.17
C ALA A 115 -5.88 20.97 11.26
N ARG A 116 -6.75 21.37 10.33
CA ARG A 116 -7.19 20.55 9.21
C ARG A 116 -6.35 20.85 7.98
N GLY A 117 -6.21 19.87 7.12
CA GLY A 117 -5.46 20.02 5.88
C GLY A 117 -5.98 19.17 4.73
N LEU A 118 -5.38 19.42 3.57
CA LEU A 118 -5.59 18.73 2.32
C LEU A 118 -4.25 18.17 1.87
N PHE A 119 -4.21 16.90 1.49
CA PHE A 119 -2.98 16.21 1.13
C PHE A 119 -3.16 15.45 -0.19
N GLN A 120 -2.16 15.53 -1.05
CA GLN A 120 -2.08 14.74 -2.27
C GLN A 120 -0.64 14.23 -2.44
N ALA A 121 -0.47 12.91 -2.53
CA ALA A 121 0.77 12.28 -2.94
C ALA A 121 0.77 11.98 -4.44
N GLY A 122 1.94 11.65 -4.99
CA GLY A 122 2.08 11.28 -6.40
C GLY A 122 1.88 12.46 -7.33
N LEU A 123 2.43 13.62 -6.96
CA LEU A 123 2.39 14.79 -7.82
C LEU A 123 3.09 14.52 -9.17
N LYS A 124 2.53 15.02 -10.26
CA LYS A 124 3.14 14.93 -11.59
C LYS A 124 4.45 15.75 -11.62
N GLU A 125 5.50 15.23 -12.24
CA GLU A 125 6.82 15.90 -12.29
C GLU A 125 6.73 17.31 -12.87
N ARG A 126 5.95 17.50 -13.95
CA ARG A 126 5.74 18.83 -14.54
C ARG A 126 5.06 19.80 -13.56
N PHE A 127 4.10 19.33 -12.76
CA PHE A 127 3.49 20.15 -11.71
C PHE A 127 4.52 20.54 -10.66
N VAL A 128 5.34 19.58 -10.23
CA VAL A 128 6.40 19.82 -9.25
C VAL A 128 7.43 20.83 -9.77
N ALA A 129 7.84 20.70 -11.03
CA ALA A 129 8.78 21.61 -11.68
C ALA A 129 8.20 23.02 -11.87
N ASP A 130 6.89 23.12 -12.13
CA ASP A 130 6.22 24.41 -12.24
C ASP A 130 5.99 25.03 -10.86
N LEU A 131 5.71 24.23 -9.83
CA LEU A 131 5.62 24.68 -8.44
C LEU A 131 6.97 25.23 -7.95
N SER A 132 8.09 24.54 -8.26
CA SER A 132 9.41 24.96 -7.81
C SER A 132 9.93 26.23 -8.48
N ARG A 133 9.47 26.53 -9.71
CA ARG A 133 9.90 27.73 -10.47
C ARG A 133 8.89 28.87 -10.45
N SER A 134 7.66 28.61 -10.00
CA SER A 134 6.63 29.65 -9.93
C SER A 134 6.88 30.59 -8.77
N GLY A 135 6.58 31.88 -8.95
CA GLY A 135 6.62 32.86 -7.86
C GLY A 135 5.41 32.79 -6.92
N SER A 136 4.31 32.20 -7.36
CA SER A 136 3.09 32.02 -6.55
C SER A 136 2.23 30.86 -7.06
N ILE A 137 1.35 30.38 -6.17
CA ILE A 137 0.31 29.42 -6.50
C ILE A 137 -1.05 29.88 -5.96
N ALA A 138 -2.04 29.97 -6.85
CA ALA A 138 -3.42 30.21 -6.46
C ALA A 138 -4.18 28.88 -6.37
N VAL A 139 -4.86 28.66 -5.24
CA VAL A 139 -5.65 27.46 -4.96
C VAL A 139 -7.12 27.82 -5.08
N ARG A 140 -7.87 27.04 -5.85
CA ARG A 140 -9.31 27.19 -6.06
C ARG A 140 -10.05 25.92 -5.66
N PHE A 141 -11.19 26.09 -5.01
CA PHE A 141 -12.12 25.04 -4.66
C PHE A 141 -13.52 25.44 -5.15
N GLN A 142 -14.20 24.53 -5.86
CA GLN A 142 -15.52 24.78 -6.45
C GLN A 142 -15.59 26.10 -7.27
N GLY A 143 -14.54 26.38 -8.03
CA GLY A 143 -14.43 27.59 -8.87
C GLY A 143 -14.06 28.88 -8.12
N ARG A 144 -14.07 28.90 -6.78
CA ARG A 144 -13.66 30.07 -5.98
C ARG A 144 -12.20 29.96 -5.57
N GLN A 145 -11.44 31.06 -5.69
CA GLN A 145 -10.10 31.14 -5.16
C GLN A 145 -10.12 31.23 -3.63
N ILE A 146 -9.47 30.26 -2.98
CA ILE A 146 -9.44 30.12 -1.52
C ILE A 146 -8.09 30.51 -0.92
N ALA A 147 -7.02 30.48 -1.71
CA ALA A 147 -5.69 30.92 -1.28
C ALA A 147 -4.85 31.43 -2.45
N THR A 148 -3.90 32.32 -2.17
CA THR A 148 -2.80 32.66 -3.07
C THR A 148 -1.53 32.72 -2.26
N LEU A 149 -0.64 31.78 -2.52
CA LEU A 149 0.52 31.52 -1.69
C LEU A 149 1.77 31.95 -2.45
N SER A 150 2.62 32.75 -1.79
CA SER A 150 3.94 33.08 -2.32
C SER A 150 4.80 31.82 -2.35
N LEU A 151 5.50 31.61 -3.46
CA LEU A 151 6.46 30.52 -3.64
C LEU A 151 7.89 31.06 -3.74
N VAL A 152 8.14 32.29 -3.30
CA VAL A 152 9.50 32.83 -3.22
C VAL A 152 10.36 31.89 -2.38
N GLY A 153 11.54 31.54 -2.89
CA GLY A 153 12.47 30.60 -2.25
C GLY A 153 12.13 29.11 -2.44
N SER A 154 11.09 28.78 -3.21
CA SER A 154 10.66 27.38 -3.40
C SER A 154 11.68 26.55 -4.19
N THR A 155 12.46 27.17 -5.09
CA THR A 155 13.53 26.49 -5.83
C THR A 155 14.61 25.99 -4.86
N GLU A 156 15.13 26.88 -4.02
CA GLU A 156 16.17 26.53 -3.04
C GLU A 156 15.66 25.56 -1.98
N ALA A 157 14.40 25.71 -1.56
CA ALA A 157 13.75 24.79 -0.65
C ALA A 157 13.59 23.39 -1.27
N PHE A 158 13.26 23.31 -2.56
CA PHE A 158 13.15 22.06 -3.30
C PHE A 158 14.51 21.35 -3.41
N ASP A 159 15.56 22.11 -3.73
CA ASP A 159 16.94 21.59 -3.78
C ASP A 159 17.39 21.06 -2.41
N ALA A 160 17.04 21.77 -1.33
CA ALA A 160 17.31 21.33 0.04
C ALA A 160 16.58 20.03 0.39
N VAL A 161 15.32 19.87 -0.04
CA VAL A 161 14.54 18.63 0.13
C VAL A 161 15.19 17.48 -0.64
N LEU A 162 15.64 17.71 -1.88
CA LEU A 162 16.35 16.71 -2.68
C LEU A 162 17.68 16.28 -2.03
N SER A 163 18.46 17.25 -1.53
CA SER A 163 19.72 16.96 -0.83
C SER A 163 19.47 16.12 0.42
N CYS A 164 18.52 16.55 1.25
CA CYS A 164 18.09 15.82 2.43
C CYS A 164 17.63 14.39 2.08
N GLN A 165 16.83 14.24 1.02
CA GLN A 165 16.31 12.94 0.61
C GLN A 165 17.44 12.02 0.14
N LYS A 166 18.41 12.56 -0.61
CA LYS A 166 19.59 11.82 -1.05
C LYS A 166 20.41 11.35 0.14
N GLU A 167 20.59 12.19 1.16
CA GLU A 167 21.29 11.82 2.40
C GLU A 167 20.52 10.75 3.17
N ALA A 168 19.20 10.88 3.29
CA ALA A 168 18.35 9.88 3.96
C ALA A 168 18.41 8.51 3.27
N VAL A 169 18.32 8.49 1.93
CA VAL A 169 18.44 7.26 1.13
C VAL A 169 19.87 6.69 1.21
N THR A 170 20.90 7.53 1.19
CA THR A 170 22.30 7.10 1.31
C THR A 170 22.61 6.57 2.70
N ALA A 171 22.06 7.18 3.75
CA ALA A 171 22.18 6.71 5.13
C ALA A 171 21.46 5.36 5.30
N ALA A 172 20.24 5.22 4.73
CA ALA A 172 19.52 3.95 4.71
C ALA A 172 20.27 2.86 3.93
N ALA A 173 20.94 3.21 2.83
CA ALA A 173 21.76 2.26 2.06
C ALA A 173 23.07 1.87 2.77
N LYS A 174 23.72 2.82 3.46
CA LYS A 174 24.95 2.59 4.25
C LYS A 174 24.70 1.85 5.56
N ALA A 175 23.49 1.97 6.13
CA ALA A 175 23.08 1.22 7.31
C ALA A 175 22.97 -0.30 7.05
N GLY A 176 23.00 -0.74 5.79
CA GLY A 176 22.70 -2.13 5.42
C GLY A 176 21.23 -2.48 5.75
N PRO A 177 20.79 -3.73 5.55
CA PRO A 177 19.54 -4.18 6.16
C PRO A 177 19.65 -3.94 7.67
N ASP A 178 18.61 -3.36 8.28
CA ASP A 178 18.61 -2.91 9.67
C ASP A 178 19.36 -3.87 10.61
N PRO A 179 20.25 -3.37 11.48
CA PRO A 179 20.79 -4.18 12.56
C PRO A 179 19.61 -4.72 13.38
N LYS A 180 19.65 -6.03 13.68
CA LYS A 180 18.78 -6.69 14.65
C LYS A 180 18.51 -5.74 15.84
N PRO A 181 17.25 -5.49 16.26
CA PRO A 181 17.01 -4.82 17.52
C PRO A 181 17.71 -5.61 18.61
N GLY A 182 18.70 -4.99 19.26
CA GLY A 182 19.29 -5.53 20.48
C GLY A 182 18.23 -5.69 21.57
N PRO A 183 18.49 -6.51 22.61
CA PRO A 183 17.46 -6.89 23.59
C PRO A 183 16.80 -5.74 24.36
N ASP A 184 17.39 -4.54 24.37
CA ASP A 184 17.06 -3.49 25.36
C ASP A 184 16.61 -2.13 24.79
N ALA A 185 16.25 -2.03 23.51
CA ALA A 185 15.56 -0.82 23.03
C ALA A 185 14.05 -0.92 23.36
N PRO A 186 13.44 0.09 24.02
CA PRO A 186 12.01 0.07 24.31
C PRO A 186 11.23 0.12 22.99
N ARG A 187 10.70 -1.04 22.57
CA ARG A 187 9.85 -1.18 21.39
C ARG A 187 8.55 -0.42 21.64
N LYS A 188 8.25 0.58 20.80
CA LYS A 188 6.95 1.24 20.83
C LYS A 188 5.87 0.21 20.49
N ALA A 189 5.00 -0.07 21.46
CA ALA A 189 3.81 -0.89 21.27
C ALA A 189 2.86 -0.19 20.28
N GLY A 190 2.33 -0.94 19.30
CA GLY A 190 1.07 -0.58 18.63
C GLY A 190 1.05 -0.53 17.10
N MET A 191 1.92 -1.23 16.35
CA MET A 191 1.79 -1.30 14.89
C MET A 191 1.32 -2.68 14.45
N VAL A 192 0.00 -2.83 14.28
CA VAL A 192 -0.58 -4.07 13.73
C VAL A 192 -0.40 -4.07 12.21
N SER A 193 0.38 -5.00 11.68
CA SER A 193 0.54 -5.25 10.25
C SER A 193 -0.36 -6.42 9.81
N THR A 194 -0.88 -6.37 8.58
CA THR A 194 -1.73 -7.44 8.04
C THR A 194 -1.28 -7.86 6.64
N GLY A 195 -1.42 -9.14 6.35
CA GLY A 195 -1.09 -9.74 5.06
C GLY A 195 -1.85 -11.01 4.81
N THR A 196 -1.42 -11.76 3.80
CA THR A 196 -1.97 -13.06 3.43
C THR A 196 -0.89 -14.12 3.59
N GLY A 197 -1.29 -15.33 3.93
CA GLY A 197 -0.45 -16.51 3.82
C GLY A 197 -1.28 -17.70 3.35
N PHE A 198 -0.64 -18.81 3.04
CA PHE A 198 -1.35 -20.03 2.65
C PHE A 198 -0.62 -21.26 3.14
N TYR A 199 -1.36 -22.34 3.39
CA TYR A 199 -0.79 -23.60 3.83
C TYR A 199 0.07 -24.24 2.74
N VAL A 200 1.19 -24.81 3.15
CA VAL A 200 2.17 -25.48 2.27
C VAL A 200 2.51 -26.89 2.72
N SER A 201 2.00 -27.35 3.86
CA SER A 201 2.17 -28.75 4.31
C SER A 201 1.02 -29.20 5.20
N GLU A 202 0.80 -30.52 5.26
CA GLU A 202 -0.22 -31.14 6.12
C GLU A 202 0.09 -30.97 7.62
N ARG A 203 1.33 -30.62 7.97
CA ARG A 203 1.79 -30.37 9.34
C ARG A 203 1.45 -28.96 9.84
N GLY A 204 0.69 -28.16 9.09
CA GLY A 204 0.30 -26.80 9.51
C GLY A 204 1.34 -25.72 9.23
N HIS A 205 2.27 -25.94 8.30
CA HIS A 205 3.15 -24.87 7.84
C HIS A 205 2.45 -23.95 6.85
N LEU A 206 2.68 -22.65 6.98
CA LEU A 206 2.18 -21.62 6.07
C LEU A 206 3.34 -20.83 5.47
N LEU A 207 3.17 -20.40 4.23
CA LEU A 207 4.06 -19.47 3.56
C LEU A 207 3.41 -18.08 3.51
N THR A 208 4.21 -17.05 3.74
CA THR A 208 3.84 -15.63 3.60
C THR A 208 5.09 -14.82 3.20
N ASN A 209 4.97 -13.49 3.10
CA ASN A 209 6.14 -12.64 2.91
C ASN A 209 6.85 -12.33 4.22
N HIS A 210 8.18 -12.21 4.15
CA HIS A 210 8.99 -11.84 5.31
C HIS A 210 8.57 -10.47 5.89
N HIS A 211 8.36 -9.47 5.03
CA HIS A 211 7.97 -8.13 5.49
C HIS A 211 6.60 -8.07 6.18
N VAL A 212 5.73 -9.06 5.98
CA VAL A 212 4.43 -9.14 6.67
C VAL A 212 4.63 -9.49 8.14
N VAL A 213 5.65 -10.31 8.43
CA VAL A 213 5.91 -10.88 9.76
C VAL A 213 7.18 -10.35 10.42
N ALA A 214 7.84 -9.38 9.80
CA ALA A 214 9.07 -8.79 10.31
C ALA A 214 8.79 -7.95 11.55
N GLY A 215 9.47 -8.27 12.66
CA GLY A 215 9.37 -7.50 13.91
C GLY A 215 8.15 -7.79 14.78
N CYS A 216 7.27 -8.71 14.38
CA CYS A 216 6.08 -9.06 15.16
C CYS A 216 6.45 -9.66 16.52
N THR A 217 5.69 -9.27 17.53
CA THR A 217 5.72 -9.87 18.86
C THR A 217 4.74 -11.03 18.97
N ASP A 218 3.58 -10.92 18.33
CA ASP A 218 2.58 -11.99 18.21
C ASP A 218 2.15 -12.13 16.75
N ILE A 219 2.08 -13.36 16.28
CA ILE A 219 1.60 -13.68 14.92
C ILE A 219 0.33 -14.51 15.07
N ARG A 220 -0.76 -13.99 14.50
CA ARG A 220 -2.05 -14.65 14.47
C ARG A 220 -2.48 -14.88 13.03
N VAL A 221 -3.10 -16.02 12.78
CA VAL A 221 -3.68 -16.34 11.48
C VAL A 221 -5.17 -16.60 11.60
N ARG A 222 -5.92 -16.22 10.57
CA ARG A 222 -7.37 -16.41 10.50
C ARG A 222 -7.74 -16.97 9.15
N GLN A 223 -8.33 -18.17 9.15
CA GLN A 223 -8.94 -18.74 7.95
C GLN A 223 -10.44 -18.39 7.91
N PRO A 224 -11.03 -18.14 6.72
CA PRO A 224 -12.46 -17.89 6.59
C PRO A 224 -13.30 -19.00 7.22
N GLY A 225 -14.21 -18.65 8.12
CA GLY A 225 -15.09 -19.60 8.81
C GLY A 225 -14.41 -20.42 9.91
N SER A 226 -13.16 -20.11 10.27
CA SER A 226 -12.43 -20.74 11.36
C SER A 226 -12.07 -19.73 12.46
N GLY A 227 -11.67 -20.23 13.62
CA GLY A 227 -11.15 -19.40 14.71
C GLY A 227 -9.81 -18.72 14.36
N ILE A 228 -9.40 -17.78 15.22
CA ILE A 228 -8.06 -17.19 15.16
C ILE A 228 -7.08 -18.20 15.78
N LEU A 229 -6.00 -18.48 15.07
CA LEU A 229 -4.93 -19.38 15.51
C LEU A 229 -3.67 -18.58 15.78
N LYS A 230 -2.92 -18.97 16.81
CA LYS A 230 -1.57 -18.47 17.01
C LYS A 230 -0.63 -19.19 16.05
N ALA A 231 0.28 -18.44 15.44
CA ALA A 231 1.32 -18.97 14.59
C ALA A 231 2.70 -18.61 15.14
N ARG A 232 3.69 -19.46 14.90
CA ARG A 232 5.09 -19.21 15.23
C ARG A 232 5.91 -19.04 13.95
N LEU A 233 6.87 -18.13 13.97
CA LEU A 233 7.84 -18.00 12.90
C LEU A 233 8.80 -19.20 12.95
N VAL A 234 8.86 -19.98 11.87
CA VAL A 234 9.80 -21.10 11.71
C VAL A 234 11.09 -20.60 11.07
N ALA A 235 10.97 -19.86 9.97
CA ALA A 235 12.10 -19.32 9.22
C ALA A 235 11.70 -18.06 8.46
N GLY A 236 12.67 -17.17 8.21
CA GLY A 236 12.49 -15.97 7.41
C GLY A 236 13.67 -15.75 6.47
N ASP A 237 13.37 -15.34 5.25
CA ASP A 237 14.33 -14.96 4.21
C ASP A 237 14.01 -13.54 3.75
N ALA A 238 14.76 -12.57 4.28
CA ALA A 238 14.60 -11.17 3.93
C ALA A 238 15.02 -10.86 2.47
N ALA A 239 15.95 -11.64 1.91
CA ALA A 239 16.49 -11.41 0.57
C ALA A 239 15.51 -11.81 -0.54
N ASN A 240 14.73 -12.87 -0.30
CA ASN A 240 13.64 -13.31 -1.18
C ASN A 240 12.26 -12.86 -0.71
N ASP A 241 12.16 -12.22 0.47
CA ASP A 241 10.92 -11.73 1.07
C ASP A 241 9.91 -12.85 1.34
N LEU A 242 10.39 -13.96 1.91
CA LEU A 242 9.60 -15.16 2.26
C LEU A 242 9.71 -15.47 3.76
N ALA A 243 8.64 -15.99 4.34
CA ALA A 243 8.65 -16.52 5.70
C ALA A 243 7.77 -17.76 5.81
N VAL A 244 8.25 -18.74 6.58
CA VAL A 244 7.47 -19.91 6.98
C VAL A 244 6.96 -19.70 8.38
N LEU A 245 5.67 -19.88 8.56
CA LEU A 245 5.00 -19.96 9.86
C LEU A 245 4.56 -21.40 10.13
N ALA A 246 4.32 -21.73 11.39
CA ALA A 246 3.67 -22.97 11.80
C ALA A 246 2.49 -22.70 12.73
N THR A 247 1.40 -23.42 12.52
CA THR A 247 0.25 -23.51 13.42
C THR A 247 0.12 -24.94 13.95
N ASP A 248 -0.49 -25.08 15.12
CA ASP A 248 -0.72 -26.40 15.72
C ASP A 248 -1.99 -27.10 15.20
N VAL A 249 -2.70 -26.46 14.27
CA VAL A 249 -3.91 -27.00 13.63
C VAL A 249 -3.56 -27.42 12.20
N PRO A 250 -3.82 -28.70 11.83
CA PRO A 250 -3.68 -29.16 10.45
C PRO A 250 -4.63 -28.42 9.50
N PRO A 251 -4.20 -28.12 8.26
CA PRO A 251 -5.08 -27.51 7.28
C PRO A 251 -6.09 -28.51 6.72
N LYS A 252 -7.21 -28.00 6.21
CA LYS A 252 -8.17 -28.81 5.45
C LYS A 252 -7.60 -29.27 4.11
N THR A 253 -6.85 -28.39 3.45
CA THR A 253 -6.32 -28.57 2.11
C THR A 253 -4.93 -27.97 2.02
N VAL A 254 -4.03 -28.61 1.26
CA VAL A 254 -2.73 -28.06 0.90
C VAL A 254 -2.64 -28.02 -0.63
N PRO A 255 -2.46 -26.85 -1.25
CA PRO A 255 -2.32 -26.77 -2.69
C PRO A 255 -0.94 -27.27 -3.13
N PRO A 256 -0.83 -27.96 -4.27
CA PRO A 256 0.46 -28.24 -4.87
C PRO A 256 1.09 -26.96 -5.42
N LEU A 257 2.42 -26.86 -5.34
CA LEU A 257 3.20 -25.83 -6.00
C LEU A 257 3.62 -26.31 -7.40
N SER A 258 3.58 -25.42 -8.37
CA SER A 258 4.04 -25.65 -9.74
C SER A 258 5.21 -24.71 -10.05
N VAL A 259 6.29 -25.27 -10.58
CA VAL A 259 7.46 -24.50 -11.06
C VAL A 259 7.28 -23.98 -12.49
N ARG A 260 6.14 -24.28 -13.13
CA ARG A 260 5.84 -23.87 -14.49
C ARG A 260 4.97 -22.60 -14.47
N THR A 261 5.43 -21.58 -15.16
CA THR A 261 4.67 -20.36 -15.40
C THR A 261 5.04 -19.85 -16.79
N ARG A 262 4.05 -19.60 -17.64
CA ARG A 262 4.29 -19.15 -19.02
C ARG A 262 3.77 -17.73 -19.23
N LEU A 263 4.42 -17.01 -20.13
CA LEU A 263 3.94 -15.70 -20.57
C LEU A 263 2.52 -15.84 -21.15
N GLY A 264 1.62 -14.94 -20.77
CA GLY A 264 0.23 -14.94 -21.21
C GLY A 264 -0.69 -15.91 -20.48
N GLU A 265 -0.17 -16.75 -19.58
CA GLU A 265 -0.97 -17.69 -18.80
C GLU A 265 -1.91 -16.97 -17.83
N SER A 266 -3.18 -17.39 -17.76
CA SER A 266 -4.15 -16.87 -16.80
C SER A 266 -3.71 -17.19 -15.37
N VAL A 267 -3.80 -16.20 -14.50
CA VAL A 267 -3.48 -16.33 -13.08
C VAL A 267 -4.58 -15.77 -12.21
N TYR A 268 -4.70 -16.36 -11.03
CA TYR A 268 -5.74 -16.04 -10.07
C TYR A 268 -5.10 -15.75 -8.72
N VAL A 269 -5.48 -14.66 -8.08
CA VAL A 269 -4.92 -14.24 -6.80
C VAL A 269 -6.01 -14.28 -5.76
N TYR A 270 -5.74 -14.94 -4.64
CA TYR A 270 -6.62 -14.90 -3.47
C TYR A 270 -5.87 -14.27 -2.30
N GLY A 271 -6.54 -13.40 -1.54
CA GLY A 271 -5.93 -12.81 -0.36
C GLY A 271 -6.88 -11.97 0.48
N PHE A 272 -6.32 -11.31 1.48
CA PHE A 272 -7.05 -10.50 2.45
C PHE A 272 -6.61 -9.03 2.37
N PRO A 273 -6.93 -8.34 1.26
CA PRO A 273 -6.64 -6.91 1.19
C PRO A 273 -7.45 -6.22 2.28
N GLN A 274 -6.80 -5.38 3.10
CA GLN A 274 -7.48 -4.54 4.09
C GLN A 274 -8.64 -5.22 4.84
N SER A 275 -8.39 -6.36 5.49
CA SER A 275 -9.43 -7.20 6.14
C SER A 275 -10.30 -6.52 7.21
N SER A 276 -9.92 -5.32 7.64
CA SER A 276 -10.67 -4.43 8.54
C SER A 276 -11.74 -3.61 7.80
N ILE A 277 -11.69 -3.55 6.47
CA ILE A 277 -12.50 -2.74 5.57
C ILE A 277 -13.20 -3.61 4.51
N LEU A 278 -12.52 -4.65 4.01
CA LEU A 278 -13.02 -5.57 2.98
C LEU A 278 -13.48 -6.90 3.56
N ALA A 279 -14.10 -7.74 2.72
CA ALA A 279 -14.68 -9.01 3.13
C ALA A 279 -13.70 -9.85 3.96
N SER A 280 -14.11 -10.22 5.16
CA SER A 280 -13.35 -11.10 6.06
C SER A 280 -13.16 -12.51 5.49
N THR A 281 -13.88 -12.82 4.41
CA THR A 281 -13.81 -14.06 3.63
C THR A 281 -12.86 -13.97 2.43
N GLY A 282 -11.99 -12.95 2.36
CA GLY A 282 -10.99 -12.79 1.29
C GLY A 282 -11.53 -12.21 -0.02
N ASN A 283 -10.62 -11.82 -0.89
CA ASN A 283 -10.85 -11.30 -2.24
C ASN A 283 -10.17 -12.22 -3.26
N PHE A 284 -10.80 -12.38 -4.43
CA PHE A 284 -10.29 -13.17 -5.55
C PHE A 284 -10.21 -12.30 -6.81
N THR A 285 -9.01 -12.13 -7.37
CA THR A 285 -8.77 -11.35 -8.59
C THR A 285 -8.17 -12.20 -9.69
N ILE A 286 -8.40 -11.79 -10.94
CA ILE A 286 -8.01 -12.53 -12.14
C ILE A 286 -7.12 -11.63 -12.99
N GLY A 287 -6.10 -12.22 -13.62
CA GLY A 287 -5.26 -11.57 -14.61
C GLY A 287 -4.46 -12.61 -15.39
N ASN A 288 -3.31 -12.19 -15.90
CA ASN A 288 -2.40 -13.04 -16.65
C ASN A 288 -0.93 -12.72 -16.29
N VAL A 289 -0.03 -13.63 -16.59
CA VAL A 289 1.41 -13.41 -16.55
C VAL A 289 1.79 -12.47 -17.68
N THR A 290 2.28 -11.28 -17.34
CA THR A 290 2.70 -10.25 -18.30
C THR A 290 4.21 -10.24 -18.54
N ALA A 291 5.01 -10.82 -17.64
CA ALA A 291 6.42 -11.12 -17.84
C ALA A 291 6.88 -12.29 -16.95
N VAL A 292 7.85 -13.07 -17.43
CA VAL A 292 8.44 -14.20 -16.68
C VAL A 292 9.67 -13.80 -15.85
N ALA A 293 9.89 -12.50 -15.68
CA ALA A 293 10.92 -11.90 -14.85
C ALA A 293 10.33 -10.68 -14.11
N GLY A 294 10.97 -10.28 -13.00
CA GLY A 294 10.66 -9.06 -12.28
C GLY A 294 11.34 -7.82 -12.86
N SER A 295 11.22 -6.70 -12.14
CA SER A 295 11.94 -5.46 -12.46
C SER A 295 13.45 -5.70 -12.55
N GLY A 296 14.11 -5.10 -13.55
CA GLY A 296 15.56 -5.25 -13.76
C GLY A 296 15.97 -6.69 -14.11
N ASP A 297 15.10 -7.44 -14.79
CA ASP A 297 15.29 -8.84 -15.17
C ASP A 297 15.53 -9.79 -13.99
N ASP A 298 14.97 -9.49 -12.80
CA ASP A 298 15.03 -10.37 -11.64
C ASP A 298 14.31 -11.70 -11.94
N THR A 299 15.10 -12.73 -12.26
CA THR A 299 14.62 -14.05 -12.69
C THR A 299 13.89 -14.82 -11.60
N ARG A 300 13.99 -14.37 -10.34
CA ARG A 300 13.29 -14.94 -9.17
C ARG A 300 11.80 -14.59 -9.15
N LYS A 301 11.36 -13.62 -9.96
CA LYS A 301 9.99 -13.07 -9.94
C LYS A 301 9.26 -13.26 -11.26
N ILE A 302 7.95 -13.09 -11.21
CA ILE A 302 7.05 -12.93 -12.37
C ILE A 302 6.29 -11.61 -12.24
N GLN A 303 5.89 -11.07 -13.38
CA GLN A 303 4.98 -9.93 -13.46
C GLN A 303 3.58 -10.42 -13.86
N ILE A 304 2.56 -9.89 -13.20
CA ILE A 304 1.15 -10.24 -13.42
C ILE A 304 0.30 -8.97 -13.62
N SER A 305 -0.82 -9.12 -14.32
CA SER A 305 -1.83 -8.07 -14.48
C SER A 305 -2.94 -8.11 -13.42
N ALA A 306 -3.08 -9.21 -12.69
CA ALA A 306 -4.12 -9.38 -11.67
C ALA A 306 -4.01 -8.23 -10.64
N PRO A 307 -5.11 -7.51 -10.35
CA PRO A 307 -5.09 -6.44 -9.34
C PRO A 307 -4.68 -6.98 -7.98
N VAL A 308 -3.66 -6.37 -7.37
CA VAL A 308 -3.26 -6.66 -5.98
C VAL A 308 -3.08 -5.37 -5.19
N HIS A 309 -3.43 -5.41 -3.90
CA HIS A 309 -3.35 -4.27 -3.00
C HIS A 309 -2.61 -4.65 -1.71
N GLN A 310 -2.38 -3.68 -0.83
CA GLN A 310 -1.87 -3.95 0.51
C GLN A 310 -2.79 -4.95 1.24
N GLY A 311 -2.18 -5.97 1.83
CA GLY A 311 -2.88 -7.12 2.43
C GLY A 311 -2.85 -8.38 1.57
N ASN A 312 -2.67 -8.28 0.24
CA ASN A 312 -2.45 -9.46 -0.62
C ASN A 312 -1.01 -10.02 -0.53
N SER A 313 -0.05 -9.24 -0.04
CA SER A 313 1.34 -9.70 0.19
C SER A 313 1.36 -11.02 0.95
N GLY A 314 2.08 -11.99 0.39
CA GLY A 314 2.22 -13.34 0.92
C GLY A 314 1.13 -14.31 0.45
N GLY A 315 0.12 -13.82 -0.29
CA GLY A 315 -0.95 -14.65 -0.82
C GLY A 315 -0.54 -15.50 -2.02
N PRO A 316 -1.28 -16.59 -2.29
CA PRO A 316 -1.02 -17.49 -3.40
C PRO A 316 -1.45 -16.88 -4.74
N ILE A 317 -0.67 -17.20 -5.77
CA ILE A 317 -1.06 -17.05 -7.18
C ILE A 317 -1.29 -18.43 -7.76
N LEU A 318 -2.46 -18.64 -8.33
CA LEU A 318 -2.88 -19.92 -8.89
C LEU A 318 -2.86 -19.91 -10.41
N ASP A 319 -2.53 -21.04 -11.00
CA ASP A 319 -2.88 -21.35 -12.39
C ASP A 319 -4.35 -21.81 -12.50
N GLN A 320 -4.81 -22.06 -13.73
CA GLN A 320 -6.18 -22.53 -14.00
C GLN A 320 -6.49 -23.95 -13.46
N TYR A 321 -5.50 -24.65 -12.92
CA TYR A 321 -5.65 -25.98 -12.33
C TYR A 321 -5.67 -25.91 -10.79
N GLY A 322 -5.52 -24.71 -10.23
CA GLY A 322 -5.47 -24.46 -8.81
C GLY A 322 -4.17 -24.91 -8.17
N ASN A 323 -3.06 -24.86 -8.90
CA ASN A 323 -1.70 -25.03 -8.36
C ASN A 323 -1.08 -23.66 -8.09
N VAL A 324 -0.28 -23.55 -7.04
CA VAL A 324 0.40 -22.31 -6.71
C VAL A 324 1.63 -22.11 -7.61
N VAL A 325 1.62 -21.06 -8.43
CA VAL A 325 2.72 -20.68 -9.33
C VAL A 325 3.58 -19.52 -8.81
N GLY A 326 3.10 -18.82 -7.78
CA GLY A 326 3.91 -17.82 -7.10
C GLY A 326 3.28 -17.29 -5.81
N VAL A 327 4.04 -16.42 -5.15
CA VAL A 327 3.65 -15.72 -3.92
C VAL A 327 3.58 -14.23 -4.22
N VAL A 328 2.41 -13.62 -4.02
CA VAL A 328 2.19 -12.19 -4.26
C VAL A 328 3.17 -11.38 -3.43
N GLN A 329 3.83 -10.41 -4.07
CA GLN A 329 4.63 -9.39 -3.40
C GLN A 329 3.95 -8.04 -3.68
N SER A 330 2.98 -7.63 -2.86
CA SER A 330 2.31 -6.35 -3.04
C SER A 330 3.14 -5.20 -2.45
N LYS A 331 4.26 -4.92 -3.11
CA LYS A 331 4.99 -3.65 -2.99
C LYS A 331 4.58 -2.79 -4.17
N GLN A 332 4.02 -1.60 -3.93
CA GLN A 332 3.72 -0.67 -5.01
C GLN A 332 5.01 -0.43 -5.82
N VAL A 333 4.95 -0.75 -7.10
CA VAL A 333 5.99 -0.41 -8.07
C VAL A 333 5.59 0.89 -8.72
N ALA A 334 6.51 1.85 -8.74
CA ALA A 334 6.37 3.09 -9.49
C ALA A 334 7.44 3.03 -10.56
N PHE A 335 7.06 3.29 -11.82
CA PHE A 335 8.05 3.47 -12.87
C PHE A 335 8.78 4.80 -12.68
N ALA A 336 9.97 4.94 -13.28
CA ALA A 336 10.77 6.17 -13.23
C ALA A 336 10.01 7.41 -13.76
N SER A 337 8.92 7.21 -14.51
CA SER A 337 8.00 8.25 -15.02
C SER A 337 6.97 8.76 -13.99
N GLY A 338 6.93 8.22 -12.77
CA GLY A 338 5.98 8.65 -11.73
C GLY A 338 4.57 8.07 -11.86
N ASP A 339 4.27 7.32 -12.92
CA ASP A 339 3.04 6.55 -13.03
C ASP A 339 3.14 5.29 -12.15
N VAL A 340 2.09 5.03 -11.34
CA VAL A 340 1.85 3.70 -10.80
C VAL A 340 1.19 2.91 -11.94
N PRO A 341 1.92 1.99 -12.59
CA PRO A 341 1.33 1.20 -13.64
C PRO A 341 0.15 0.42 -13.10
N GLN A 342 -1.02 0.69 -13.68
CA GLN A 342 -2.19 -0.13 -13.46
C GLN A 342 -1.89 -1.51 -14.05
N ASN A 343 -2.21 -2.58 -13.32
CA ASN A 343 -2.01 -3.96 -13.76
C ASN A 343 -0.54 -4.35 -13.99
N VAL A 344 0.40 -3.78 -13.23
CA VAL A 344 1.78 -4.29 -13.14
C VAL A 344 2.07 -4.62 -11.69
N ASN A 345 1.99 -5.90 -11.39
CA ASN A 345 2.19 -6.45 -10.05
C ASN A 345 3.25 -7.55 -10.11
N PHE A 346 3.94 -7.79 -9.00
CA PHE A 346 5.04 -8.76 -8.95
C PHE A 346 4.76 -9.88 -7.96
N ALA A 347 5.33 -11.03 -8.26
CA ALA A 347 5.26 -12.20 -7.40
C ALA A 347 6.57 -12.98 -7.42
N ILE A 348 6.87 -13.62 -6.30
CA ILE A 348 8.02 -14.51 -6.15
C ILE A 348 7.63 -15.85 -6.78
N LYS A 349 8.47 -16.41 -7.65
CA LYS A 349 8.21 -17.71 -8.29
C LYS A 349 8.12 -18.83 -7.26
N SER A 350 7.20 -19.78 -7.48
CA SER A 350 7.11 -20.99 -6.64
C SER A 350 8.41 -21.78 -6.57
N ALA A 351 9.28 -21.73 -7.59
CA ALA A 351 10.59 -22.36 -7.53
C ALA A 351 11.47 -21.81 -6.39
N ILE A 352 11.44 -20.49 -6.18
CA ILE A 352 12.18 -19.83 -5.09
C ILE A 352 11.56 -20.20 -3.74
N ALA A 353 10.23 -20.21 -3.67
CA ALA A 353 9.50 -20.67 -2.48
C ALA A 353 9.82 -22.12 -2.13
N LEU A 354 9.87 -23.02 -3.11
CA LEU A 354 10.21 -24.43 -2.92
C LEU A 354 11.62 -24.62 -2.38
N SER A 355 12.62 -23.95 -2.97
CA SER A 355 14.00 -24.01 -2.45
C SER A 355 14.09 -23.48 -1.02
N PHE A 356 13.35 -22.43 -0.68
CA PHE A 356 13.28 -21.91 0.69
C PHE A 356 12.60 -22.89 1.65
N LEU A 357 11.51 -23.54 1.26
CA LEU A 357 10.81 -24.54 2.07
C LEU A 357 11.69 -25.78 2.32
N GLU A 358 12.34 -26.29 1.28
CA GLU A 358 13.26 -27.43 1.34
C GLU A 358 14.43 -27.14 2.27
N ALA A 359 15.06 -25.98 2.15
CA ALA A 359 16.18 -25.57 3.02
C ALA A 359 15.79 -25.48 4.51
N ASN A 360 14.50 -25.38 4.83
CA ASN A 360 13.98 -25.32 6.20
C ASN A 360 13.22 -26.60 6.61
N GLY A 361 13.39 -27.69 5.87
CA GLY A 361 12.81 -29.00 6.22
C GLY A 361 11.29 -29.07 6.12
N VAL A 362 10.67 -28.19 5.30
CA VAL A 362 9.23 -28.18 5.06
C VAL A 362 8.94 -28.83 3.72
N GLU A 363 8.35 -30.03 3.78
CA GLU A 363 7.90 -30.75 2.60
C GLU A 363 6.57 -30.16 2.10
N ALA A 364 6.59 -29.65 0.87
CA ALA A 364 5.41 -29.14 0.18
C ALA A 364 5.06 -30.00 -1.04
N PRO A 365 3.78 -30.24 -1.32
CA PRO A 365 3.38 -31.00 -2.49
C PRO A 365 3.76 -30.25 -3.77
N ILE A 366 4.36 -30.95 -4.73
CA ILE A 366 4.76 -30.40 -6.03
C ILE A 366 3.96 -31.13 -7.11
N THR A 367 3.46 -30.40 -8.12
CA THR A 367 2.85 -31.01 -9.30
C THR A 367 3.57 -30.67 -10.60
N VAL A 368 3.61 -31.66 -11.49
CA VAL A 368 4.09 -31.54 -12.89
C VAL A 368 2.95 -31.85 -13.88
N ARG A 369 1.83 -32.38 -13.40
CA ARG A 369 0.68 -32.77 -14.23
C ARG A 369 -0.47 -31.78 -14.04
N THR A 370 -1.02 -31.32 -15.14
CA THR A 370 -2.21 -30.47 -15.18
C THR A 370 -3.45 -31.34 -15.06
N ALA A 371 -4.24 -31.12 -14.00
CA ALA A 371 -5.61 -31.61 -13.93
C ALA A 371 -6.49 -30.93 -15.00
N ASP A 372 -7.78 -31.25 -15.05
CA ASP A 372 -8.70 -30.44 -15.86
C ASP A 372 -8.73 -28.99 -15.34
N ALA A 373 -8.88 -28.03 -16.26
CA ALA A 373 -8.98 -26.64 -15.88
C ALA A 373 -10.26 -26.42 -15.07
N LEU A 374 -10.12 -25.72 -13.94
CA LEU A 374 -11.22 -25.31 -13.08
C LEU A 374 -11.76 -23.97 -13.57
N ASP A 375 -13.07 -23.75 -13.41
CA ASP A 375 -13.62 -22.42 -13.59
C ASP A 375 -13.20 -21.47 -12.45
N GLY A 376 -13.43 -20.16 -12.65
CA GLY A 376 -13.01 -19.15 -11.68
C GLY A 376 -13.68 -19.28 -10.32
N ALA A 377 -14.92 -19.79 -10.24
CA ALA A 377 -15.63 -19.94 -8.97
C ALA A 377 -15.07 -21.11 -8.17
N ALA A 378 -14.86 -22.26 -8.82
CA ALA A 378 -14.22 -23.43 -8.23
C ALA A 378 -12.79 -23.13 -7.76
N LEU A 379 -12.03 -22.32 -8.52
CA LEU A 379 -10.71 -21.85 -8.08
C LEU A 379 -10.79 -20.97 -6.84
N ALA A 380 -11.75 -20.05 -6.77
CA ALA A 380 -11.94 -19.18 -5.60
C ALA A 380 -12.31 -19.98 -4.35
N GLU A 381 -13.20 -20.97 -4.48
CA GLU A 381 -13.57 -21.88 -3.38
C GLU A 381 -12.37 -22.70 -2.91
N LYS A 382 -11.63 -23.31 -3.84
CA LYS A 382 -10.41 -24.05 -3.51
C LYS A 382 -9.38 -23.16 -2.81
N ALA A 383 -9.15 -21.94 -3.33
CA ALA A 383 -8.20 -20.98 -2.76
C ALA A 383 -8.54 -20.58 -1.32
N ARG A 384 -9.83 -20.37 -1.05
CA ARG A 384 -10.35 -20.03 0.28
C ARG A 384 -10.03 -21.10 1.35
N ASP A 385 -9.95 -22.36 0.96
CA ASP A 385 -9.76 -23.48 1.90
C ASP A 385 -8.33 -23.66 2.41
N PHE A 386 -7.35 -23.02 1.75
CA PHE A 386 -5.95 -23.10 2.16
C PHE A 386 -5.30 -21.73 2.40
N THR A 387 -6.00 -20.62 2.14
CA THR A 387 -5.46 -19.28 2.32
C THR A 387 -5.94 -18.68 3.63
N VAL A 388 -5.04 -18.02 4.35
CA VAL A 388 -5.30 -17.38 5.64
C VAL A 388 -4.91 -15.91 5.61
N GLN A 389 -5.58 -15.14 6.45
CA GLN A 389 -5.11 -13.83 6.81
C GLN A 389 -4.00 -13.97 7.85
N VAL A 390 -2.90 -13.22 7.70
CA VAL A 390 -1.85 -13.07 8.70
C VAL A 390 -1.98 -11.71 9.38
N VAL A 391 -1.94 -11.71 10.71
CA VAL A 391 -1.96 -10.52 11.57
C VAL A 391 -0.71 -10.54 12.43
N CYS A 392 0.04 -9.45 12.37
CA CYS A 392 1.29 -9.22 13.07
C CYS A 392 1.07 -8.08 14.06
N GLU A 393 1.42 -8.26 15.33
CA GLU A 393 1.25 -7.24 16.38
C GLU A 393 2.55 -6.82 17.06
#